data_AF-A0A0L8J0H2-F1
#
_entry.id   AF-A0A0L8J0H2-F1
#
_cell.length_a   1.000
_cell.length_b   1.000
_cell.length_c   1.000
_cell.angle_alpha   90.00
_cell.angle_beta   90.00
_cell.angle_gamma   90.00
#
_symmetry.space_group_name_H-M   'P 1'
#
loop_
_entity.id
_entity.type
_entity.pdbx_description
1 polymer ?
#
loop_
_entity_poly.entity_id
_entity_poly.type
_entity_poly.pdbx_seq_one_letter_code
_entity_poly.pdbx_strand_id
1 'polypeptide(L)'
;MNTLSAAEILAAGVWQSGLAQVLGGLVIVGVLIGAFWLGMRVRDRESAPPAPDEQPHRPDTDALPGEMSEYRRPAEMPQTDGEHRLMPYQLRDGTETSPDPPSEEKRKWGGISSGGFGSGGTGHGD
;
A
#
# COMPACT_ATOMS: atom_id res chain seq x y z
N MET A 1 11.71 -36.47 52.57
CA MET A 1 10.84 -36.63 51.37
C MET A 1 11.14 -35.43 50.49
N ASN A 2 11.86 -35.67 49.40
CA ASN A 2 12.63 -34.64 48.72
C ASN A 2 11.71 -34.00 47.69
N THR A 3 11.57 -32.68 47.72
CA THR A 3 10.66 -31.89 46.87
C THR A 3 10.84 -32.14 45.37
N LEU A 4 12.03 -32.57 44.96
CA LEU A 4 12.34 -32.99 43.59
C LEU A 4 11.51 -34.20 43.13
N SER A 5 11.26 -35.18 44.01
CA SER A 5 10.45 -36.36 43.70
C SER A 5 8.97 -36.02 43.45
N ALA A 6 8.44 -35.05 44.18
CA ALA A 6 7.05 -34.59 43.97
C ALA A 6 6.91 -33.83 42.63
N ALA A 7 7.89 -32.99 42.30
CA ALA A 7 7.92 -32.28 41.03
C ALA A 7 8.05 -33.23 39.83
N GLU A 8 8.87 -34.28 39.94
CA GLU A 8 9.02 -35.31 38.89
C GLU A 8 7.73 -36.12 38.68
N ILE A 9 7.03 -36.50 39.74
CA ILE A 9 5.74 -37.22 39.66
C ILE A 9 4.66 -36.33 39.03
N LEU A 10 4.61 -35.05 39.41
CA LEU A 10 3.68 -34.07 38.82
C LEU A 10 4.03 -33.79 37.36
N ALA A 11 5.30 -33.62 37.03
CA ALA A 11 5.75 -33.41 35.65
C ALA A 11 5.37 -34.62 34.78
N ALA A 12 5.66 -35.85 35.21
CA ALA A 12 5.30 -37.06 34.49
C ALA A 12 3.78 -37.16 34.22
N GLY A 13 2.95 -36.82 35.23
CA GLY A 13 1.49 -36.79 35.08
C GLY A 13 0.97 -35.68 34.16
N VAL A 14 1.63 -34.52 34.12
CA VAL A 14 1.28 -33.38 33.25
C VAL A 14 1.54 -33.68 31.78
N TRP A 15 2.62 -34.39 31.45
CA TRP A 15 2.92 -34.82 30.08
C TRP A 15 1.97 -35.92 29.57
N GLN A 16 1.53 -36.84 30.44
CA GLN A 16 0.61 -37.94 30.07
C GLN A 16 -0.87 -37.52 30.01
N SER A 17 -1.27 -36.49 30.75
CA SER A 17 -2.68 -36.02 30.83
C SER A 17 -3.09 -35.05 29.72
N GLY A 18 -2.15 -34.61 28.86
CA GLY A 18 -2.41 -33.59 27.84
C GLY A 18 -2.51 -32.17 28.38
N LEU A 19 -2.41 -31.97 29.70
CA LEU A 19 -2.44 -30.65 30.33
C LEU A 19 -1.28 -29.76 29.84
N ALA A 20 -0.11 -30.35 29.57
CA ALA A 20 1.02 -29.65 28.96
C ALA A 20 0.66 -28.99 27.61
N GLN A 21 -0.13 -29.68 26.77
CA GLN A 21 -0.55 -29.17 25.46
C GLN A 21 -1.52 -27.99 25.60
N VAL A 22 -2.44 -28.06 26.57
CA VAL A 22 -3.38 -26.98 26.87
C VAL A 22 -2.64 -25.75 27.37
N LEU A 23 -1.70 -25.93 28.32
CA LEU A 23 -0.88 -24.84 28.84
C LEU A 23 0.01 -24.24 27.75
N GLY A 24 0.63 -25.08 26.91
CA GLY A 24 1.41 -24.63 25.77
C GLY A 24 0.58 -23.79 24.79
N GLY A 25 -0.63 -24.25 24.46
CA GLY A 25 -1.57 -23.49 23.64
C GLY A 25 -1.96 -22.14 24.27
N LEU A 26 -2.25 -22.12 25.57
CA LEU A 26 -2.59 -20.89 26.28
C LEU A 26 -1.43 -19.88 26.31
N VAL A 27 -0.21 -20.36 26.48
CA VAL A 27 1.00 -19.51 26.40
C VAL A 27 1.13 -18.89 25.00
N ILE A 28 0.97 -19.68 23.94
CA ILE A 28 1.04 -19.18 22.56
C ILE A 28 -0.05 -18.12 22.32
N VAL A 29 -1.29 -18.40 22.72
CA VAL A 29 -2.41 -17.43 22.61
C VAL A 29 -2.10 -16.14 23.38
N GLY A 30 -1.58 -16.24 24.61
CA GLY A 30 -1.19 -15.09 25.41
C GLY A 30 -0.11 -14.23 24.74
N VAL A 31 0.91 -14.87 24.13
CA VAL A 31 1.97 -14.18 23.37
C VAL A 31 1.38 -13.47 22.14
N LEU A 32 0.50 -14.11 21.39
CA LEU A 32 -0.12 -13.51 20.20
C LEU A 32 -0.99 -12.30 20.55
N ILE A 33 -1.80 -12.40 21.61
CA ILE A 33 -2.60 -11.27 22.11
C ILE A 33 -1.68 -10.13 22.56
N GLY A 34 -0.60 -10.43 23.28
CA GLY A 34 0.37 -9.44 23.72
C GLY A 34 1.04 -8.71 22.55
N ALA A 35 1.43 -9.45 21.51
CA ALA A 35 2.01 -8.87 20.29
C ALA A 35 1.01 -7.96 19.55
N PHE A 36 -0.24 -8.41 19.42
CA PHE A 36 -1.30 -7.61 18.80
C PHE A 36 -1.60 -6.32 19.58
N TRP A 37 -1.70 -6.43 20.91
CA TRP A 37 -1.92 -5.29 21.79
C TRP A 37 -0.76 -4.28 21.73
N LEU A 38 0.49 -4.76 21.67
CA LEU A 38 1.65 -3.91 21.48
C LEU A 38 1.61 -3.19 20.12
N GLY A 39 1.22 -3.87 19.04
CA GLY A 39 1.03 -3.27 17.71
C GLY A 39 -0.02 -2.16 17.71
N MET A 40 -1.18 -2.41 18.33
CA MET A 40 -2.21 -1.37 18.50
C MET A 40 -1.70 -0.19 19.32
N ARG A 41 -1.03 -0.44 20.44
CA ARG A 41 -0.46 0.59 21.33
C ARG A 41 0.54 1.50 20.59
N VAL A 42 1.31 0.95 19.66
CA VAL A 42 2.25 1.71 18.82
C VAL A 42 1.48 2.55 17.80
N ARG A 43 0.51 1.96 17.10
CA ARG A 43 -0.35 2.68 16.14
C ARG A 43 -1.10 3.85 16.78
N ASP A 44 -1.58 3.68 18.01
CA ASP A 44 -2.31 4.74 18.73
C ASP A 44 -1.43 5.94 19.14
N ARG A 45 -0.09 5.81 19.03
CA ARG A 45 0.83 6.94 19.22
C ARG A 45 1.03 7.75 17.94
N GLU A 46 0.63 7.22 16.80
CA GLU A 46 0.62 7.94 15.53
C GLU A 46 -0.66 8.78 15.43
N SER A 47 -0.63 9.84 14.63
CA SER A 47 -1.82 10.63 14.35
C SER A 47 -2.90 9.72 13.73
N ALA A 48 -4.14 9.87 14.19
CA ALA A 48 -5.25 9.14 13.61
C ALA A 48 -5.31 9.41 12.09
N PRO A 49 -5.67 8.41 11.27
CA PRO A 49 -6.02 8.66 9.88
C PRO A 49 -7.09 9.75 9.81
N PRO A 50 -7.00 10.66 8.81
CA PRO A 50 -7.95 11.75 8.69
C PRO A 50 -9.37 11.20 8.60
N ALA A 51 -10.29 11.84 9.32
CA ALA A 51 -11.68 11.46 9.32
C ALA A 51 -12.30 11.69 7.92
N PRO A 52 -13.38 10.97 7.54
CA PRO A 52 -14.00 11.12 6.22
C PRO A 52 -14.43 12.55 5.90
N ASP A 53 -14.80 13.32 6.92
CA ASP A 53 -15.16 14.73 6.84
C ASP A 53 -13.95 15.67 6.72
N GLU A 54 -12.77 15.24 7.18
CA GLU A 54 -11.50 15.96 6.98
C GLU A 54 -10.91 15.71 5.60
N GLN A 55 -11.44 14.73 4.85
CA GLN A 55 -11.02 14.50 3.48
C GLN A 55 -11.40 15.71 2.61
N PRO A 56 -10.59 16.07 1.62
CA PRO A 56 -10.95 17.09 0.65
C PRO A 56 -12.28 16.75 -0.03
N HIS A 57 -13.32 17.51 0.30
CA HIS A 57 -14.61 17.39 -0.37
C HIS A 57 -14.55 18.04 -1.74
N ARG A 58 -15.37 17.53 -2.66
CA ARG A 58 -15.59 18.21 -3.92
C ARG A 58 -16.18 19.61 -3.63
N PRO A 59 -15.72 20.66 -4.32
CA PRO A 59 -16.38 21.97 -4.23
C PRO A 59 -17.87 21.85 -4.58
N ASP A 60 -18.71 22.70 -3.97
CA ASP A 60 -20.18 22.73 -4.14
C ASP A 60 -20.65 22.99 -5.59
N THR A 61 -19.70 23.29 -6.49
CA THR A 61 -19.96 23.36 -7.92
C THR A 61 -20.10 21.97 -8.51
N ASP A 62 -21.22 21.73 -9.18
CA ASP A 62 -21.45 20.50 -9.95
C ASP A 62 -20.52 20.38 -11.18
N ALA A 63 -19.73 21.42 -11.46
CA ALA A 63 -18.65 21.40 -12.44
C ALA A 63 -17.68 20.24 -12.12
N LEU A 64 -17.43 19.38 -13.11
CA LEU A 64 -16.34 18.41 -13.07
C LEU A 64 -15.06 19.13 -12.63
N PRO A 65 -14.24 18.57 -11.71
CA PRO A 65 -12.92 19.11 -11.47
C PRO A 65 -12.30 19.16 -12.87
N GLY A 66 -11.93 20.35 -13.32
CA GLY A 66 -11.45 20.52 -14.69
C GLY A 66 -10.42 19.45 -14.99
N GLU A 67 -10.43 18.92 -16.20
CA GLU A 67 -9.40 18.01 -16.68
C GLU A 67 -8.05 18.75 -16.67
N MET A 68 -7.38 18.81 -15.52
CA MET A 68 -5.95 19.06 -15.47
C MET A 68 -5.26 17.78 -15.93
N SER A 69 -5.34 17.53 -17.23
CA SER A 69 -4.34 16.72 -17.89
C SER A 69 -3.12 17.60 -18.05
N GLU A 70 -2.13 17.46 -17.16
CA GLU A 70 -0.79 17.85 -17.54
C GLU A 70 -0.39 16.93 -18.68
N TYR A 71 -0.38 17.46 -19.90
CA TYR A 71 0.06 16.70 -21.06
C TYR A 71 1.49 16.26 -20.81
N ARG A 72 1.72 14.97 -21.03
CA ARG A 72 2.97 14.33 -20.67
C ARG A 72 3.51 13.68 -21.93
N ARG A 73 4.65 14.18 -22.43
CA ARG A 73 5.31 13.62 -23.61
C ARG A 73 6.35 12.60 -23.17
N PRO A 74 6.57 11.51 -23.93
CA PRO A 74 7.68 10.59 -23.66
C PRO A 74 9.00 11.38 -23.62
N ALA A 75 9.82 11.14 -22.60
CA ALA A 75 11.11 11.80 -22.53
C ALA A 75 12.02 11.28 -23.65
N GLU A 76 12.72 12.19 -24.33
CA GLU A 76 13.66 11.81 -25.38
C GLU A 76 14.81 11.00 -24.79
N MET A 77 15.16 9.90 -25.47
CA MET A 77 16.29 9.06 -25.08
C MET A 77 17.59 9.82 -25.29
N PRO A 78 18.47 9.91 -24.27
CA PRO A 78 19.78 10.52 -24.43
C PRO A 78 20.54 9.85 -25.58
N GLN A 79 20.99 10.64 -26.56
CA GLN A 79 21.86 10.12 -27.62
C GLN A 79 23.26 9.90 -27.03
N THR A 80 23.77 8.68 -27.13
CA THR A 80 25.12 8.32 -26.68
C THR A 80 26.02 8.02 -27.88
N ASP A 81 27.32 8.21 -27.69
CA ASP A 81 28.40 7.87 -28.62
C ASP A 81 28.49 6.39 -29.02
N GLY A 82 27.70 5.51 -28.38
CA GLY A 82 27.69 4.07 -28.59
C GLY A 82 28.82 3.32 -27.86
N GLU A 83 29.78 4.04 -27.29
CA GLU A 83 30.89 3.45 -26.51
C GLU A 83 30.45 3.14 -25.09
N HIS A 84 29.61 4.00 -24.51
CA HIS A 84 29.09 3.86 -23.16
C HIS A 84 27.65 3.32 -23.19
N ARG A 85 27.41 2.21 -22.49
CA ARG A 85 26.04 1.71 -22.28
C ARG A 85 25.30 2.64 -21.32
N LEU A 86 24.11 3.07 -21.71
CA LEU A 86 23.19 3.79 -20.83
C LEU A 86 22.75 2.89 -19.68
N MET A 87 23.07 3.32 -18.46
CA MET A 87 22.64 2.67 -17.23
C MET A 87 21.30 3.26 -16.77
N PRO A 88 20.47 2.53 -16.00
CA PRO A 88 19.13 2.99 -15.62
C PRO A 88 19.11 4.35 -14.94
N TYR A 89 20.12 4.67 -14.13
CA TYR A 89 20.25 5.96 -13.43
C TYR A 89 20.69 7.13 -14.33
N GLN A 90 21.05 6.87 -15.58
CA GLN A 90 21.38 7.89 -16.59
C GLN A 90 20.17 8.26 -17.46
N LEU A 91 19.07 7.52 -17.33
CA LEU A 91 17.81 7.84 -18.01
C LEU A 91 17.07 8.92 -17.23
N ARG A 92 16.54 9.93 -17.94
CA ARG A 92 15.57 10.87 -17.36
C ARG A 92 14.26 10.13 -17.11
N ASP A 93 13.44 10.64 -16.20
CA ASP A 93 12.08 10.12 -15.96
C ASP A 93 11.37 9.88 -17.29
N GLY A 94 10.73 8.72 -17.46
CA GLY A 94 10.25 8.24 -18.77
C GLY A 94 9.26 9.14 -19.50
N THR A 95 8.87 10.24 -18.87
CA THR A 95 7.96 11.23 -19.39
C THR A 95 8.27 12.62 -18.84
N GLU A 96 8.10 13.65 -19.66
CA GLU A 96 8.26 15.05 -19.29
C GLU A 96 6.98 15.87 -19.55
N THR A 97 6.81 16.97 -18.84
CA THR A 97 5.65 17.87 -19.01
C THR A 97 5.70 18.53 -20.40
N SER A 98 4.63 18.37 -21.16
CA SER A 98 4.42 18.99 -22.46
C SER A 98 3.61 20.28 -22.29
N PRO A 99 4.10 21.42 -22.78
CA PRO A 99 3.33 22.66 -22.78
C PRO A 99 2.20 22.64 -23.81
N ASP A 100 2.30 21.78 -24.83
CA ASP A 100 1.37 21.72 -25.95
C ASP A 100 0.43 20.50 -25.86
N PRO A 101 -0.83 20.65 -26.30
CA PRO A 101 -1.76 19.54 -26.42
C PRO A 101 -1.31 18.53 -27.47
N PRO A 102 -1.60 17.22 -27.29
CA PRO A 102 -1.25 16.20 -28.26
C PRO A 102 -1.96 16.42 -29.60
N SER A 103 -1.27 16.10 -30.70
CA SER A 103 -1.83 16.07 -32.04
C SER A 103 -3.03 15.11 -32.13
N GLU A 104 -3.93 15.32 -33.09
CA GLU A 104 -5.13 14.50 -33.27
C GLU A 104 -4.81 13.01 -33.43
N GLU A 105 -3.75 12.70 -34.17
CA GLU A 105 -3.26 11.33 -34.33
C GLU A 105 -2.85 10.71 -32.99
N LYS A 106 -2.20 11.47 -32.11
CA LYS A 106 -1.81 10.99 -30.77
C LYS A 106 -3.00 10.90 -29.83
N ARG A 107 -3.98 11.81 -29.93
CA ARG A 107 -5.24 11.76 -29.15
C ARG A 107 -6.02 10.48 -29.45
N LYS A 108 -6.12 10.07 -30.72
CA LYS A 108 -6.76 8.82 -31.14
C LYS A 108 -6.21 7.59 -30.40
N TRP A 109 -4.90 7.55 -30.16
CA TRP A 109 -4.22 6.43 -29.52
C TRP A 109 -3.96 6.63 -28.01
N GLY A 110 -4.26 7.82 -27.48
CA GLY A 110 -4.00 8.23 -26.10
C GLY A 110 -5.00 7.70 -25.06
N GLY A 111 -5.96 6.89 -25.50
CA GLY A 111 -7.07 6.41 -24.67
C GLY A 111 -8.18 7.45 -24.55
N ILE A 112 -9.38 6.97 -24.18
CA ILE A 112 -10.52 7.81 -23.82
C ILE A 112 -10.14 8.59 -22.56
N SER A 113 -10.53 9.87 -22.45
CA SER A 113 -10.31 10.67 -21.24
C SER A 113 -10.73 9.84 -20.01
N SER A 114 -9.78 9.50 -19.15
CA SER A 114 -10.10 8.79 -17.92
C SER A 114 -11.00 9.69 -17.09
N GLY A 115 -12.27 9.32 -16.95
CA GLY A 115 -13.20 10.02 -16.08
C GLY A 115 -12.60 10.20 -14.67
N GLY A 116 -12.92 11.32 -14.03
CA GLY A 116 -12.41 11.63 -12.69
C GLY A 116 -12.63 10.49 -11.70
N PHE A 117 -11.72 10.35 -10.72
CA PHE A 117 -11.74 9.28 -9.73
C PHE A 117 -13.15 9.11 -9.13
N GLY A 118 -13.77 7.94 -9.33
CA GLY A 118 -15.12 7.62 -8.84
C GLY A 118 -16.27 7.82 -9.84
N SER A 119 -16.05 8.42 -11.02
CA SER A 119 -17.07 8.48 -12.07
C SER A 119 -17.13 7.15 -12.82
N GLY A 120 -18.01 6.24 -12.42
CA GLY A 120 -18.28 4.98 -13.14
C GLY A 120 -18.95 5.18 -14.52
N GLY A 121 -18.64 6.25 -15.24
CA GLY A 121 -19.22 6.59 -16.54
C GLY A 121 -18.37 6.06 -17.68
N THR A 122 -18.98 5.34 -18.62
CA THR A 122 -18.37 5.02 -19.91
C THR A 122 -18.10 6.32 -20.66
N GLY A 123 -16.82 6.63 -20.93
CA GLY A 123 -16.47 7.85 -21.68
C GLY A 123 -17.19 7.91 -23.02
N HIS A 124 -17.74 9.08 -23.34
CA HIS A 124 -18.42 9.35 -24.60
C HIS A 124 -17.36 9.50 -25.69
N GLY A 125 -17.47 8.70 -26.75
CA GLY A 125 -16.61 8.80 -27.92
C GLY A 125 -17.37 9.53 -29.03
N ASP A 126 -16.84 10.70 -29.40
CA ASP A 126 -17.22 11.45 -30.60
C ASP A 126 -16.04 11.40 -31.59
#